data_AF-A0A1Q5G0D4-F1
#
_entry.id   AF-A0A1Q5G0D4-F1
#
_cell.length_a   1.000
_cell.length_b   1.000
_cell.length_c   1.000
_cell.angle_alpha   90.00
_cell.angle_beta   90.00
_cell.angle_gamma   90.00
#
_symmetry.space_group_name_H-M   'P 1'
#
loop_
_entity.id
_entity.type
_entity.pdbx_description
1 polymer ?
#
loop_
_entity_poly.entity_id
_entity_poly.type
_entity_poly.pdbx_seq_one_letter_code
_entity_poly.pdbx_strand_id
1 'polypeptide(L)'
;MADSDIFENIDELVSEERELRDRSVAKMGLSADEKARLRAVEVQLDQCWDLLRRRRALSEYGEDPSTAKVRPADEVEGYQS
;
A
#
# COMPACT_ATOMS: atom_id res chain seq x y z
N MET A 1 14.48 -1.34 3.41
CA MET A 1 13.30 -2.22 3.38
C MET A 1 13.59 -3.31 2.37
N ALA A 2 13.65 -4.55 2.84
CA ALA A 2 13.68 -5.71 1.97
C ALA A 2 12.27 -5.94 1.39
N ASP A 3 12.14 -6.76 0.35
CA ASP A 3 10.81 -7.08 -0.20
C ASP A 3 9.92 -7.75 0.82
N SER A 4 10.52 -8.52 1.72
CA SER A 4 9.80 -9.18 2.81
C SER A 4 9.03 -8.16 3.64
N ASP A 5 9.63 -7.00 3.96
CA ASP A 5 8.95 -5.92 4.67
C ASP A 5 7.76 -5.36 3.85
N ILE A 6 7.88 -5.32 2.52
CA ILE A 6 6.81 -4.84 1.62
C ILE A 6 5.67 -5.87 1.59
N PHE A 7 5.99 -7.16 1.53
CA PHE A 7 4.98 -8.22 1.55
C PHE A 7 4.25 -8.29 2.90
N GLU A 8 4.95 -8.13 4.03
CA GLU A 8 4.33 -8.06 5.36
C GLU A 8 3.38 -6.85 5.44
N ASN A 9 3.80 -5.68 4.98
CA ASN A 9 2.94 -4.49 4.97
C ASN A 9 1.71 -4.67 4.04
N ILE A 10 1.88 -5.28 2.85
CA ILE A 10 0.75 -5.62 1.98
C ILE A 10 -0.23 -6.56 2.69
N ASP A 11 0.25 -7.58 3.40
CA ASP A 11 -0.61 -8.53 4.11
C ASP A 11 -1.43 -7.84 5.21
N GLU A 12 -0.78 -6.99 6.01
CA GLU A 12 -1.45 -6.17 7.04
C GLU A 12 -2.52 -5.27 6.42
N LEU A 13 -2.19 -4.57 5.33
CA LEU A 13 -3.11 -3.67 4.63
C LEU A 13 -4.31 -4.42 4.03
N VAL A 14 -4.09 -5.59 3.42
CA VAL A 14 -5.18 -6.43 2.88
C VAL A 14 -6.07 -6.96 3.98
N SER A 15 -5.50 -7.35 5.12
CA SER A 15 -6.26 -7.77 6.29
C SER A 15 -7.15 -6.64 6.79
N GLU A 16 -6.60 -5.43 6.91
CA GLU A 16 -7.35 -4.24 7.33
C GLU A 16 -8.46 -3.85 6.33
N GLU A 17 -8.20 -3.90 5.02
CA GLU A 17 -9.20 -3.69 3.97
C GLU A 17 -10.38 -4.66 4.15
N ARG A 18 -10.06 -5.93 4.39
CA ARG A 18 -11.04 -7.00 4.53
C ARG A 18 -11.89 -6.81 5.77
N GLU A 19 -11.30 -6.46 6.90
CA GLU A 19 -12.03 -6.12 8.13
C GLU A 19 -12.94 -4.89 7.95
N LEU A 20 -12.48 -3.86 7.23
CA LEU A 20 -13.31 -2.70 6.89
C LEU A 20 -14.48 -3.12 5.99
N ARG A 21 -14.25 -3.93 4.95
CA ARG A 21 -15.32 -4.45 4.09
C ARG A 21 -16.33 -5.31 4.85
N ASP A 22 -15.88 -6.20 5.73
CA ASP A 22 -16.77 -7.04 6.54
C ASP A 22 -17.64 -6.18 7.47
N ARG A 23 -17.04 -5.18 8.14
CA ARG A 23 -17.77 -4.19 8.95
C ARG A 23 -18.76 -3.39 8.12
N SER A 24 -18.40 -3.01 6.89
CA SER A 24 -19.32 -2.33 5.96
C SER A 24 -20.56 -3.17 5.70
N VAL A 25 -20.40 -4.46 5.45
CA VAL A 25 -21.53 -5.36 5.15
C VAL A 25 -22.37 -5.54 6.42
N ALA A 26 -21.74 -5.74 7.57
CA ALA A 26 -22.42 -5.95 8.85
C ALA A 26 -23.23 -4.71 9.30
N LYS A 27 -22.72 -3.49 9.08
CA LYS A 27 -23.36 -2.23 9.51
C LYS A 27 -24.19 -1.53 8.43
N MET A 28 -24.44 -2.17 7.28
CA MET A 28 -25.10 -1.56 6.10
C MET A 28 -24.37 -0.31 5.55
N GLY A 29 -23.05 -0.26 5.69
CA GLY A 29 -22.20 0.79 5.12
C GLY A 29 -21.02 1.15 6.02
N LEU A 30 -20.04 1.82 5.41
CA LEU A 30 -18.91 2.43 6.11
C LEU A 30 -19.24 3.87 6.49
N SER A 31 -18.81 4.25 7.69
CA SER A 31 -18.76 5.65 8.13
C SER A 31 -17.80 6.45 7.26
N ALA A 32 -17.90 7.78 7.27
CA ALA A 32 -16.98 8.64 6.51
C ALA A 32 -15.51 8.38 6.87
N ASP A 33 -15.23 8.14 8.14
CA ASP A 33 -13.91 7.79 8.67
C ASP A 33 -13.40 6.44 8.13
N GLU A 34 -14.23 5.40 8.21
CA GLU A 34 -13.89 4.07 7.70
C GLU A 34 -13.71 4.06 6.17
N LYS A 35 -14.45 4.90 5.43
CA LYS A 35 -14.23 5.12 3.99
C LYS A 35 -12.89 5.81 3.73
N ALA A 36 -12.55 6.83 4.51
CA ALA A 36 -11.26 7.50 4.38
C ALA A 36 -10.10 6.54 4.68
N ARG A 37 -10.27 5.69 5.70
CA ARG A 37 -9.31 4.64 6.04
C ARG A 37 -9.16 3.61 4.93
N LEU A 38 -10.27 3.12 4.37
CA LEU A 38 -10.26 2.20 3.23
C LEU A 38 -9.50 2.80 2.04
N ARG A 39 -9.74 4.07 1.72
CA ARG A 39 -9.00 4.79 0.67
C ARG A 39 -7.50 4.87 0.97
N ALA A 40 -7.12 5.16 2.21
CA ALA A 40 -5.72 5.21 2.61
C ALA A 40 -5.04 3.83 2.49
N VAL A 41 -5.75 2.76 2.81
CA VAL A 41 -5.27 1.38 2.63
C VAL A 41 -5.08 1.05 1.14
N GLU A 42 -6.06 1.37 0.29
CA GLU A 42 -5.95 1.20 -1.17
C GLU A 42 -4.73 1.94 -1.75
N VAL A 43 -4.50 3.19 -1.33
CA VAL A 43 -3.36 3.99 -1.79
C VAL A 43 -2.03 3.39 -1.36
N GLN A 44 -1.92 2.92 -0.11
CA GLN A 44 -0.70 2.27 0.37
C GLN A 44 -0.42 0.97 -0.37
N LEU A 45 -1.45 0.16 -0.65
CA LEU A 45 -1.32 -1.05 -1.45
C LEU A 45 -0.80 -0.74 -2.86
N ASP A 46 -1.34 0.28 -3.52
CA ASP A 46 -0.88 0.69 -4.85
C ASP A 46 0.60 1.13 -4.83
N GLN A 47 1.02 1.87 -3.82
CA GLN A 47 2.42 2.26 -3.62
C GLN A 47 3.34 1.03 -3.43
N CYS A 48 2.94 0.06 -2.61
CA CYS A 48 3.69 -1.17 -2.41
C CYS A 48 3.80 -1.99 -3.71
N TRP A 49 2.73 -2.08 -4.48
CA TRP A 49 2.73 -2.75 -5.79
C TRP A 49 3.57 -2.02 -6.84
N ASP A 50 3.56 -0.69 -6.88
CA ASP A 50 4.40 0.11 -7.78
C ASP A 50 5.89 -0.06 -7.45
N LEU A 51 6.25 -0.09 -6.17
CA LEU A 51 7.62 -0.37 -5.72
C LEU A 51 8.11 -1.75 -6.19
N LEU A 52 7.30 -2.80 -5.99
CA LEU A 52 7.62 -4.15 -6.45
C LEU A 52 7.76 -4.20 -7.99
N ARG A 53 6.86 -3.52 -8.70
CA ARG A 53 6.89 -3.47 -10.17
C ARG A 53 8.13 -2.76 -10.68
N ARG A 54 8.51 -1.61 -10.12
CA ARG A 54 9.76 -0.90 -10.47
C ARG A 54 10.97 -1.78 -10.23
N ARG A 55 11.00 -2.51 -9.13
CA ARG A 55 12.11 -3.40 -8.81
C ARG A 55 12.22 -4.58 -9.75
N ARG A 56 11.08 -5.14 -10.17
CA ARG A 56 11.02 -6.19 -11.18
C ARG A 56 11.49 -5.69 -12.55
N ALA A 57 11.10 -4.48 -12.94
CA ALA A 57 11.58 -3.86 -14.17
C ALA A 57 13.11 -3.69 -14.14
N LEU A 58 13.67 -3.14 -13.06
CA LEU A 58 15.14 -2.97 -12.92
C LEU A 58 15.89 -4.31 -13.02
N SER A 59 15.34 -5.38 -12.42
CA SER A 59 15.88 -6.73 -12.52
C SER A 59 15.81 -7.32 -13.94
N GLU A 60 14.77 -7.02 -14.72
CA GLU A 60 14.64 -7.50 -16.11
C GLU A 60 15.56 -6.76 -17.09
N TYR A 61 15.89 -5.49 -16.81
CA TYR A 61 16.85 -4.71 -17.62
C TYR A 61 18.32 -4.95 -17.23
N GLY A 62 18.60 -5.84 -16.28
CA GLY A 62 19.96 -6.17 -15.84
C GLY A 62 20.64 -5.08 -15.02
N GLU A 63 19.87 -4.11 -14.51
CA GLU A 63 20.35 -3.12 -13.55
C GLU A 63 20.22 -3.67 -12.12
N ASP A 64 21.13 -3.24 -11.24
CA ASP A 64 21.22 -3.78 -9.89
C ASP A 64 19.94 -3.46 -9.09
N PRO A 65 19.14 -4.48 -8.69
CA PRO A 65 17.84 -4.31 -8.06
C PRO A 65 17.91 -3.64 -6.67
N SER A 66 19.13 -3.54 -6.10
CA SER A 66 19.43 -2.84 -4.85
C SER A 66 19.51 -1.32 -5.04
N THR A 67 19.63 -0.84 -6.28
CA THR A 67 19.67 0.60 -6.63
C THR A 67 18.27 1.21 -6.71
N ALA A 68 17.23 0.39 -6.67
CA ALA A 68 15.84 0.80 -6.55
C ALA A 68 15.60 1.44 -5.17
N LYS A 69 16.09 2.67 -4.98
CA LYS A 69 15.73 3.46 -3.80
C LYS A 69 14.24 3.76 -3.87
N VAL A 70 13.54 3.46 -2.77
CA VAL A 70 12.24 4.06 -2.46
C VAL A 70 12.40 5.55 -2.73
N ARG A 71 11.69 6.09 -3.73
CA ARG A 71 11.62 7.55 -3.85
C ARG A 71 11.04 8.04 -2.52
N PRO A 72 11.68 9.00 -1.84
CA PRO A 72 11.11 9.54 -0.62
C PRO A 72 9.67 9.97 -0.93
N ALA A 73 8.74 9.57 -0.07
CA ALA A 73 7.33 9.95 -0.13
C ALA A 73 7.17 11.44 0.26
N ASP A 74 8.00 12.31 -0.28
CA ASP A 74 8.00 13.76 -0.01
C ASP A 74 6.99 14.52 -0.89
N GLU A 75 6.05 13.81 -1.52
CA GLU A 75 4.97 14.43 -2.30
C GLU A 75 3.66 13.65 -2.18
N VAL A 76 3.38 13.11 -0.99
CA VAL A 76 2.00 12.83 -0.58
C VAL A 76 1.75 13.61 0.71
N GLU A 77 1.89 14.93 0.61
CA GLU A 77 1.33 15.85 1.59
C GLU A 77 -0.14 15.50 1.84
N GLY A 78 -0.49 15.31 3.11
CA GLY A 78 -1.81 15.74 3.58
C GLY A 78 -2.90 14.69 3.76
N TYR A 79 -2.61 13.49 4.29
CA TYR A 79 -3.68 12.66 4.88
C TYR A 79 -3.35 12.13 6.28
N GLN A 80 -2.94 13.03 7.18
CA GLN A 80 -3.21 12.91 8.61
C GLN A 80 -3.65 14.27 9.16
N SER A 81 -4.95 14.47 9.30
CA SER A 81 -5.60 15.35 10.28
C SER A 81 -7.02 14.86 10.51
#